data_AF-A0AAD3DZ04-F1
#
_entry.id   AF-A0AAD3DZ04-F1
#
_cell.length_a   1.000
_cell.length_b   1.000
_cell.length_c   1.000
_cell.angle_alpha   90.00
_cell.angle_beta   90.00
_cell.angle_gamma   90.00
#
_symmetry.space_group_name_H-M   'P 1'
#
loop_
_entity.id
_entity.type
_entity.pdbx_description
1 polymer ?
#
loop_
_entity_poly.entity_id
_entity_poly.type
_entity_poly.pdbx_seq_one_letter_code
_entity_poly.pdbx_strand_id
1 'polypeptide(L)'
;SSSGGGGQWGPLDLSSTPNRLLQSVLTVPARLSPSILTVQSSSATSGLAMSSSSSSSPTSSTSTSSSSTSFSAATTASSSSSPVAVLSASGSATVEVALQLRPSAQVNITASVPAAWNGEPLADLYPSSLSFTPSDFNRSRRLLLQPNPAAAQGSYYVQLAMRSSDPRFDFAVQVFKVQDTRPQVGETAADPRVIRSLPFLDSGTTLQFRHDYATSPGNPLDTSPDVVYALTPAQSMSLSASTCGSSYDTVLLLGLGDLAPEHTLANDDDPSCGSSPPASSCSRIDQDLDIGVTYYFVVSGFNGARGDYVFSVVCRSCDSSGAVGGAAAVASS
;
A
#
# COMPACT_ATOMS: atom_id res chain seq x y z
N SER A 1 9.13 -82.32 4.18
CA SER A 1 10.11 -81.25 4.45
C SER A 1 9.85 -80.14 3.44
N SER A 2 9.23 -79.00 3.83
CA SER A 2 9.93 -77.73 4.17
C SER A 2 10.96 -77.34 3.09
N SER A 3 10.99 -76.17 2.45
CA SER A 3 10.64 -74.76 2.75
C SER A 3 10.97 -73.98 1.45
N GLY A 4 10.22 -73.00 0.93
CA GLY A 4 10.17 -71.61 1.38
C GLY A 4 10.90 -70.65 0.40
N GLY A 5 10.19 -69.63 -0.13
CA GLY A 5 10.76 -68.32 -0.52
C GLY A 5 10.84 -67.95 -2.02
N GLY A 6 10.13 -66.88 -2.42
CA GLY A 6 10.46 -66.06 -3.60
C GLY A 6 9.27 -65.60 -4.45
N GLY A 7 8.59 -64.51 -4.06
CA GLY A 7 7.53 -63.88 -4.86
C GLY A 7 8.07 -62.95 -5.94
N GLN A 8 7.40 -62.91 -7.10
CA GLN A 8 7.61 -61.90 -8.14
C GLN A 8 6.25 -61.33 -8.55
N TRP A 9 6.08 -60.02 -8.34
CA TRP A 9 4.88 -59.26 -8.69
C TRP A 9 4.88 -58.96 -10.20
N GLY A 10 3.84 -59.37 -10.91
CA GLY A 10 3.55 -58.89 -12.26
C GLY A 10 3.00 -57.45 -12.23
N PRO A 11 3.18 -56.66 -13.30
CA PRO A 11 2.79 -55.26 -13.33
C PRO A 11 1.28 -55.09 -13.19
N LEU A 12 0.89 -54.16 -12.31
CA LEU A 12 -0.49 -53.74 -12.08
C LEU A 12 -1.01 -53.07 -13.36
N ASP A 13 -1.97 -53.71 -14.02
CA ASP A 13 -2.65 -53.13 -15.18
C ASP A 13 -3.62 -52.04 -14.73
N LEU A 14 -3.28 -50.78 -15.06
CA LEU A 14 -4.07 -49.58 -14.74
C LEU A 14 -5.03 -49.20 -15.90
N SER A 15 -5.33 -50.12 -16.81
CA SER A 15 -6.28 -49.90 -17.91
C SER A 15 -7.75 -49.87 -17.48
N SER A 16 -8.16 -49.02 -16.54
CA SER A 16 -9.57 -48.58 -16.47
C SER A 16 -9.76 -47.46 -15.46
N THR A 17 -10.06 -46.26 -15.97
CA THR A 17 -10.46 -45.01 -15.29
C THR A 17 -9.36 -44.12 -14.69
N PRO A 18 -8.73 -43.27 -15.51
CA PRO A 18 -8.00 -42.10 -15.01
C PRO A 18 -9.03 -41.00 -14.69
N ASN A 19 -9.79 -41.13 -13.59
CA ASN A 19 -10.55 -40.01 -12.97
C ASN A 19 -11.48 -40.47 -11.82
N ARG A 20 -10.95 -41.07 -10.74
CA ARG A 20 -11.82 -41.36 -9.59
C ARG A 20 -11.28 -41.05 -8.19
N LEU A 21 -10.14 -40.35 -8.06
CA LEU A 21 -9.58 -40.07 -6.73
C LEU A 21 -9.04 -38.66 -6.46
N LEU A 22 -9.26 -37.67 -7.34
CA LEU A 22 -9.01 -36.26 -7.02
C LEU A 22 -10.08 -35.36 -7.66
N GLN A 23 -11.36 -35.55 -7.29
CA GLN A 23 -12.26 -34.40 -7.23
C GLN A 23 -11.92 -33.64 -5.94
N SER A 24 -10.76 -32.96 -5.92
CA SER A 24 -10.55 -31.89 -4.96
C SER A 24 -11.51 -30.77 -5.33
N VAL A 25 -12.77 -30.89 -4.89
CA VAL A 25 -13.67 -29.74 -4.84
C VAL A 25 -12.98 -28.77 -3.90
N LEU A 26 -12.34 -27.75 -4.48
CA LEU A 26 -11.77 -26.62 -3.75
C LEU A 26 -12.92 -25.99 -2.98
N THR A 27 -13.13 -26.47 -1.76
CA THR A 27 -14.26 -26.03 -0.96
C THR A 27 -13.85 -24.72 -0.36
N VAL A 28 -14.43 -23.64 -0.87
CA VAL A 28 -14.18 -22.29 -0.37
C VAL A 28 -14.64 -22.25 1.10
N PRO A 29 -13.73 -22.13 2.08
CA PRO A 29 -14.07 -22.33 3.49
C PRO A 29 -15.04 -21.26 4.01
N ALA A 30 -15.00 -20.07 3.43
CA ALA A 30 -15.88 -18.96 3.77
C ALA A 30 -16.47 -18.26 2.54
N ARG A 31 -17.73 -17.84 2.62
CA ARG A 31 -18.35 -16.91 1.67
C ARG A 31 -17.97 -15.48 2.08
N LEU A 32 -17.57 -14.69 1.08
CA LEU A 32 -17.27 -13.26 1.22
C LEU A 32 -18.26 -12.45 0.39
N SER A 33 -18.72 -11.32 0.94
CA SER A 33 -19.61 -10.40 0.23
C SER A 33 -19.37 -8.96 0.70
N PRO A 34 -18.81 -8.09 -0.16
CA PRO A 34 -18.29 -8.37 -1.49
C PRO A 34 -17.02 -9.23 -1.49
N SER A 35 -16.68 -9.83 -2.63
CA SER A 35 -15.43 -10.60 -2.84
C SER A 35 -14.29 -9.77 -3.44
N ILE A 36 -14.62 -8.58 -3.95
CA ILE A 36 -13.68 -7.58 -4.45
C ILE A 36 -14.10 -6.20 -3.92
N LEU A 37 -13.15 -5.45 -3.38
CA LEU A 37 -13.30 -4.05 -3.04
C LEU A 37 -12.52 -3.20 -4.02
N THR A 38 -13.06 -2.08 -4.45
CA THR A 38 -12.33 -1.09 -5.27
C THR A 38 -12.15 0.18 -4.47
N VAL A 39 -10.89 0.60 -4.29
CA VAL A 39 -10.55 1.86 -3.64
C VAL A 39 -10.13 2.83 -4.73
N GLN A 40 -10.70 4.03 -4.72
CA GLN A 40 -10.36 5.08 -5.67
C GLN A 40 -10.13 6.41 -4.96
N SER A 41 -9.43 7.33 -5.62
CA SER A 41 -9.31 8.70 -5.13
C SER A 41 -10.71 9.30 -5.01
N SER A 42 -10.96 10.09 -3.96
CA SER A 42 -12.17 10.88 -3.90
C SER A 42 -12.13 11.87 -5.07
N SER A 43 -12.97 11.66 -6.08
CA SER A 43 -13.19 12.70 -7.08
C SER A 43 -13.71 13.94 -6.34
N ALA A 44 -12.94 15.02 -6.31
CA ALA A 44 -13.55 16.33 -6.15
C ALA A 44 -14.53 16.43 -7.33
N THR A 45 -15.83 16.44 -7.05
CA THR A 45 -16.86 16.69 -8.04
C THR A 45 -16.66 18.11 -8.55
N SER A 46 -15.76 18.28 -9.53
CA SER A 46 -15.53 19.56 -10.20
C SER A 46 -16.75 19.89 -11.04
N GLY A 47 -17.39 21.00 -10.68
CA GLY A 47 -18.05 21.91 -11.61
C GLY A 47 -19.31 21.38 -12.29
N LEU A 48 -20.45 21.83 -11.78
CA LEU A 48 -21.63 22.04 -12.61
C LEU A 48 -21.20 22.72 -13.91
N ALA A 49 -21.35 22.02 -15.04
CA ALA A 49 -21.31 22.63 -16.35
C ALA A 49 -22.47 23.63 -16.44
N MET A 50 -22.20 24.91 -16.16
CA MET A 50 -23.09 25.99 -16.52
C MET A 50 -22.98 26.20 -18.03
N SER A 51 -23.87 25.54 -18.77
CA SER A 51 -24.26 25.98 -20.10
C SER A 51 -24.89 27.36 -20.01
N SER A 52 -24.26 28.30 -20.70
CA SER A 52 -24.66 29.69 -20.88
C SER A 52 -26.05 29.83 -21.51
N SER A 53 -26.94 30.56 -20.84
CA SER A 53 -28.04 31.27 -21.51
C SER A 53 -28.34 32.58 -20.78
N SER A 54 -28.21 33.66 -21.53
CA SER A 54 -28.54 35.06 -21.24
C SER A 54 -29.97 35.28 -20.74
N SER A 55 -30.15 36.15 -19.73
CA SER A 55 -30.88 37.43 -19.85
C SER A 55 -31.34 38.01 -18.50
N SER A 56 -31.08 39.32 -18.32
CA SER A 56 -31.85 40.34 -17.58
C SER A 56 -32.09 40.24 -16.06
N SER A 57 -31.46 41.17 -15.33
CA SER A 57 -31.92 41.81 -14.07
C SER A 57 -33.30 42.50 -14.26
N PRO A 58 -34.12 42.88 -13.23
CA PRO A 58 -33.67 43.56 -12.00
C PRO A 58 -34.44 43.28 -10.67
N THR A 59 -33.79 43.70 -9.57
CA THR A 59 -34.27 44.26 -8.27
C THR A 59 -35.47 43.66 -7.49
N SER A 60 -35.18 43.43 -6.19
CA SER A 60 -35.92 43.83 -4.96
C SER A 60 -36.54 42.77 -4.04
N SER A 61 -36.19 42.95 -2.75
CA SER A 61 -36.93 42.67 -1.49
C SER A 61 -37.24 41.24 -1.02
N THR A 62 -36.62 40.92 0.13
CA THR A 62 -37.21 40.44 1.40
C THR A 62 -38.30 39.37 1.35
N SER A 63 -38.01 38.18 1.90
CA SER A 63 -38.81 37.55 2.98
C SER A 63 -38.26 36.19 3.41
N THR A 64 -38.27 36.00 4.72
CA THR A 64 -38.17 34.76 5.48
C THR A 64 -39.19 33.70 5.04
N SER A 65 -38.76 32.46 4.88
CA SER A 65 -39.47 31.29 5.45
C SER A 65 -38.63 30.03 5.37
N SER A 66 -38.66 29.31 6.49
CA SER A 66 -38.17 27.97 6.75
C SER A 66 -38.91 26.91 5.94
N SER A 67 -38.18 25.93 5.37
CA SER A 67 -38.77 24.63 5.02
C SER A 67 -37.71 23.54 5.00
N SER A 68 -38.00 22.50 5.77
CA SER A 68 -37.39 21.17 5.81
C SER A 68 -37.21 20.54 4.43
N THR A 69 -36.02 20.00 4.15
CA THR A 69 -35.79 19.09 3.03
C THR A 69 -35.45 17.69 3.55
N SER A 70 -36.35 16.77 3.23
CA SER A 70 -36.24 15.33 3.39
C SER A 70 -35.21 14.76 2.41
N PHE A 71 -34.26 13.98 2.93
CA PHE A 71 -33.34 13.19 2.11
C PHE A 71 -34.07 11.96 1.55
N SER A 72 -34.42 11.99 0.27
CA SER A 72 -34.86 10.81 -0.47
C SER A 72 -33.65 9.98 -0.89
N ALA A 73 -33.59 8.74 -0.38
CA ALA A 73 -32.63 7.73 -0.78
C ALA A 73 -32.86 7.30 -2.23
N ALA A 74 -31.84 7.44 -3.07
CA ALA A 74 -31.85 6.88 -4.43
C ALA A 74 -31.42 5.41 -4.37
N THR A 75 -32.41 4.53 -4.37
CA THR A 75 -32.26 3.11 -4.70
C THR A 75 -31.90 2.98 -6.18
N THR A 76 -30.74 2.42 -6.51
CA THR A 76 -30.48 1.91 -7.87
C THR A 76 -30.21 0.41 -7.82
N ALA A 77 -30.85 -0.27 -8.76
CA ALA A 77 -31.06 -1.69 -8.82
C ALA A 77 -29.82 -2.47 -9.28
N SER A 78 -29.79 -3.72 -8.83
CA SER A 78 -28.82 -4.78 -9.09
C SER A 78 -28.72 -5.17 -10.57
N SER A 79 -27.49 -5.23 -11.08
CA SER A 79 -27.08 -6.13 -12.16
C SER A 79 -26.12 -7.17 -11.59
N SER A 80 -26.30 -8.42 -11.97
CA SER A 80 -25.64 -9.63 -11.45
C SER A 80 -24.17 -9.76 -11.88
N SER A 81 -23.35 -8.82 -11.47
CA SER A 81 -21.91 -8.99 -11.33
C SER A 81 -21.59 -9.21 -9.85
N SER A 82 -20.51 -9.92 -9.51
CA SER A 82 -20.05 -9.97 -8.12
C SER A 82 -20.05 -8.55 -7.56
N PRO A 83 -20.66 -8.29 -6.38
CA PRO A 83 -20.79 -6.91 -5.91
C PRO A 83 -19.38 -6.37 -5.71
N VAL A 84 -18.96 -5.45 -6.57
CA VAL A 84 -17.74 -4.68 -6.37
C VAL A 84 -18.17 -3.48 -5.54
N ALA A 85 -17.78 -3.41 -4.28
CA ALA A 85 -18.02 -2.21 -3.50
C ALA A 85 -16.93 -1.20 -3.84
N VAL A 86 -17.33 0.02 -4.18
CA VAL A 86 -16.42 1.12 -4.49
C VAL A 86 -16.38 2.07 -3.28
N LEU A 87 -15.19 2.37 -2.79
CA LEU A 87 -14.98 3.28 -1.66
C LEU A 87 -13.95 4.37 -1.99
N SER A 88 -14.11 5.54 -1.39
CA SER A 88 -13.14 6.63 -1.47
C SER A 88 -11.89 6.34 -0.63
N ALA A 89 -10.81 7.08 -0.87
CA ALA A 89 -9.53 6.95 -0.17
C ALA A 89 -9.61 7.06 1.37
N SER A 90 -10.62 7.74 1.90
CA SER A 90 -10.91 7.89 3.33
C SER A 90 -12.17 7.15 3.79
N GLY A 91 -12.86 6.48 2.85
CA GLY A 91 -14.06 5.72 3.13
C GLY A 91 -13.75 4.36 3.76
N SER A 92 -14.73 3.77 4.41
CA SER A 92 -14.64 2.39 4.89
C SER A 92 -15.60 1.50 4.12
N ALA A 93 -15.23 0.24 3.91
CA ALA A 93 -16.10 -0.77 3.33
C ALA A 93 -16.29 -1.94 4.28
N THR A 94 -17.49 -2.52 4.28
CA THR A 94 -17.79 -3.71 5.07
C THR A 94 -17.74 -4.94 4.17
N VAL A 95 -16.98 -5.95 4.57
CA VAL A 95 -17.01 -7.31 4.02
C VAL A 95 -17.76 -8.21 4.98
N GLU A 96 -18.81 -8.85 4.50
CA GLU A 96 -19.49 -9.91 5.24
C GLU A 96 -18.80 -11.25 5.04
N VAL A 97 -18.49 -11.92 6.16
CA VAL A 97 -17.82 -13.21 6.22
C VAL A 97 -18.72 -14.24 6.90
N ALA A 98 -18.96 -15.37 6.26
CA ALA A 98 -19.66 -16.52 6.85
C ALA A 98 -19.01 -17.83 6.37
N LEU A 99 -19.04 -18.88 7.20
CA LEU A 99 -18.54 -20.20 6.78
C LEU A 99 -19.55 -20.91 5.88
N GLN A 100 -19.07 -21.63 4.86
CA GLN A 100 -19.94 -22.37 3.94
C GLN A 100 -20.34 -23.75 4.46
N LEU A 101 -19.50 -24.34 5.30
CA LEU A 101 -19.72 -25.64 5.91
C LEU A 101 -19.89 -25.49 7.43
N ARG A 102 -20.79 -26.30 8.02
CA ARG A 102 -20.86 -26.40 9.48
C ARG A 102 -19.56 -27.01 10.00
N PRO A 103 -18.79 -26.32 10.86
CA PRO A 103 -17.59 -26.88 11.45
C PRO A 103 -17.94 -27.84 12.60
N SER A 104 -17.06 -28.79 12.90
CA SER A 104 -17.17 -29.67 14.07
C SER A 104 -16.63 -29.03 15.36
N ALA A 105 -15.93 -27.90 15.24
CA ALA A 105 -15.34 -27.14 16.35
C ALA A 105 -15.43 -25.62 16.08
N GLN A 106 -15.04 -24.80 17.04
CA GLN A 106 -14.93 -23.35 16.81
C GLN A 106 -13.87 -23.04 15.76
N VAL A 107 -14.14 -22.08 14.89
CA VAL A 107 -13.22 -21.56 13.87
C VAL A 107 -12.91 -20.11 14.21
N ASN A 108 -11.64 -19.83 14.46
CA ASN A 108 -11.14 -18.47 14.63
C ASN A 108 -10.48 -18.02 13.34
N ILE A 109 -10.89 -16.87 12.83
CA ILE A 109 -10.34 -16.23 11.63
C ILE A 109 -9.56 -15.00 12.07
N THR A 110 -8.29 -14.91 11.68
CA THR A 110 -7.46 -13.72 11.83
C THR A 110 -7.30 -13.07 10.47
N ALA A 111 -7.69 -11.79 10.37
CA ALA A 111 -7.56 -11.01 9.16
C ALA A 111 -6.25 -10.22 9.16
N SER A 112 -5.56 -10.16 8.02
CA SER A 112 -4.28 -9.45 7.87
C SER A 112 -4.18 -8.77 6.52
N VAL A 113 -3.49 -7.64 6.51
CA VAL A 113 -3.22 -6.80 5.33
C VAL A 113 -1.70 -6.69 5.16
N PRO A 114 -1.18 -6.68 3.93
CA PRO A 114 0.23 -6.40 3.70
C PRO A 114 0.64 -5.03 4.25
N ALA A 115 1.91 -4.91 4.63
CA ALA A 115 2.51 -3.62 4.96
C ALA A 115 2.78 -2.81 3.69
N ALA A 116 2.73 -1.49 3.84
CA ALA A 116 3.18 -0.52 2.87
C ALA A 116 4.68 -0.22 3.04
N TRP A 117 5.20 0.67 2.19
CA TRP A 117 6.59 1.15 2.22
C TRP A 117 7.06 1.65 3.60
N ASN A 118 6.16 2.23 4.40
CA ASN A 118 6.48 2.76 5.73
C ASN A 118 6.23 1.76 6.87
N GLY A 119 5.99 0.49 6.57
CA GLY A 119 5.72 -0.56 7.56
C GLY A 119 4.29 -0.57 8.12
N GLU A 120 3.49 0.47 7.86
CA GLU A 120 2.08 0.53 8.25
C GLU A 120 1.21 -0.35 7.33
N PRO A 121 0.07 -0.87 7.79
CA PRO A 121 -0.81 -1.66 6.94
C PRO A 121 -1.41 -0.81 5.80
N LEU A 122 -1.67 -1.43 4.65
CA LEU A 122 -2.37 -0.78 3.52
C LEU A 122 -3.83 -0.42 3.83
N ALA A 123 -4.39 -1.03 4.86
CA ALA A 123 -5.71 -0.75 5.38
C ALA A 123 -5.84 -1.23 6.83
N ASP A 124 -6.61 -0.50 7.62
CA ASP A 124 -7.04 -0.93 8.94
C ASP A 124 -8.20 -1.91 8.80
N LEU A 125 -8.20 -2.95 9.64
CA LEU A 125 -9.24 -3.96 9.72
C LEU A 125 -9.89 -3.96 11.10
N TYR A 126 -11.22 -3.91 11.14
CA TYR A 126 -11.96 -3.94 12.40
C TYR A 126 -13.23 -4.82 12.34
N PRO A 127 -13.40 -5.79 13.25
CA PRO A 127 -12.36 -6.34 14.13
C PRO A 127 -11.32 -7.13 13.31
N SER A 128 -10.09 -7.27 13.82
CA SER A 128 -9.04 -8.07 13.17
C SER A 128 -9.22 -9.59 13.35
N SER A 129 -10.16 -10.01 14.20
CA SER A 129 -10.49 -11.41 14.43
C SER A 129 -12.01 -11.67 14.44
N LEU A 130 -12.42 -12.78 13.83
CA LEU A 130 -13.79 -13.27 13.81
C LEU A 130 -13.83 -14.70 14.35
N SER A 131 -14.85 -15.07 15.11
CA SER A 131 -14.98 -16.43 15.65
C SER A 131 -16.32 -17.03 15.29
N PHE A 132 -16.35 -18.25 14.76
CA PHE A 132 -17.57 -18.95 14.39
C PHE A 132 -17.68 -20.25 15.18
N THR A 133 -18.87 -20.57 15.64
CA THR A 133 -19.20 -21.82 16.33
C THR A 133 -20.02 -22.72 15.41
N PRO A 134 -20.14 -24.03 15.71
CA PRO A 134 -20.98 -24.93 14.94
C PRO A 134 -22.47 -24.49 14.83
N SER A 135 -22.96 -23.67 15.77
CA SER A 135 -24.36 -23.21 15.81
C SER A 135 -24.61 -21.91 15.04
N ASP A 136 -23.59 -21.08 14.81
CA ASP A 136 -23.71 -19.78 14.15
C ASP A 136 -22.81 -19.61 12.93
N PHE A 137 -22.19 -20.69 12.44
CA PHE A 137 -21.23 -20.69 11.33
C PHE A 137 -21.71 -19.99 10.05
N ASN A 138 -23.01 -20.05 9.77
CA ASN A 138 -23.62 -19.47 8.56
C ASN A 138 -24.13 -18.03 8.75
N ARG A 139 -23.99 -17.46 9.96
CA ARG A 139 -24.35 -16.06 10.23
C ARG A 139 -23.20 -15.15 9.84
N SER A 140 -23.44 -14.22 8.92
CA SER A 140 -22.45 -13.22 8.50
C SER A 140 -21.92 -12.42 9.69
N ARG A 141 -20.60 -12.23 9.71
CA ARG A 141 -19.91 -11.27 10.57
C ARG A 141 -19.29 -10.19 9.71
N ARG A 142 -19.29 -8.96 10.23
CA ARG A 142 -18.76 -7.79 9.53
C ARG A 142 -17.27 -7.64 9.80
N LEU A 143 -16.52 -7.49 8.73
CA LEU A 143 -15.13 -7.04 8.73
C LEU A 143 -15.11 -5.67 8.05
N LEU A 144 -14.86 -4.61 8.82
CA LEU A 144 -14.65 -3.28 8.30
C LEU A 144 -13.22 -3.19 7.76
N LEU A 145 -13.08 -2.65 6.55
CA LEU A 145 -11.81 -2.29 5.94
C LEU A 145 -11.78 -0.79 5.70
N GLN A 146 -10.74 -0.12 6.19
CA GLN A 146 -10.50 1.29 5.95
C GLN A 146 -9.11 1.46 5.29
N PRO A 147 -9.03 1.84 4.01
CA PRO A 147 -7.75 2.02 3.33
C PRO A 147 -6.91 3.08 4.01
N ASN A 148 -5.60 2.85 4.04
CA ASN A 148 -4.66 3.84 4.50
C ASN A 148 -4.48 4.90 3.39
N PRO A 149 -4.82 6.19 3.63
CA PRO A 149 -4.71 7.25 2.64
C PRO A 149 -3.27 7.56 2.22
N ALA A 150 -2.28 7.30 3.08
CA ALA A 150 -0.88 7.66 2.86
C ALA A 150 -0.01 6.51 2.33
N ALA A 151 -0.63 5.43 1.84
CA ALA A 151 0.05 4.16 1.58
C ALA A 151 -0.45 3.42 0.32
N ALA A 152 -1.07 4.12 -0.63
CA ALA A 152 -1.51 3.48 -1.87
C ALA A 152 -0.30 2.90 -2.66
N GLN A 153 -0.35 1.62 -3.01
CA GLN A 153 0.69 0.93 -3.79
C GLN A 153 0.10 -0.06 -4.82
N GLY A 154 -1.13 0.20 -5.25
CA GLY A 154 -1.88 -0.67 -6.16
C GLY A 154 -2.64 -1.79 -5.45
N SER A 155 -3.10 -2.76 -6.23
CA SER A 155 -3.96 -3.84 -5.74
C SER A 155 -3.25 -4.76 -4.75
N TYR A 156 -3.95 -5.14 -3.68
CA TYR A 156 -3.45 -6.08 -2.67
C TYR A 156 -4.53 -7.10 -2.27
N TYR A 157 -4.12 -8.11 -1.51
CA TYR A 157 -5.01 -9.16 -1.02
C TYR A 157 -5.09 -9.11 0.50
N VAL A 158 -6.30 -9.17 1.04
CA VAL A 158 -6.52 -9.37 2.47
C VAL A 158 -6.61 -10.85 2.74
N GLN A 159 -5.82 -11.33 3.70
CA GLN A 159 -5.78 -12.73 4.08
C GLN A 159 -6.62 -12.97 5.33
N LEU A 160 -7.48 -13.98 5.26
CA LEU A 160 -8.28 -14.51 6.36
C LEU A 160 -7.75 -15.91 6.72
N ALA A 161 -6.86 -15.97 7.70
CA ALA A 161 -6.25 -17.22 8.16
C ALA A 161 -7.13 -17.87 9.24
N MET A 162 -7.39 -19.16 9.12
CA MET A 162 -8.30 -19.89 10.01
C MET A 162 -7.55 -20.86 10.92
N ARG A 163 -7.98 -20.97 12.18
CA ARG A 163 -7.55 -21.97 13.15
C ARG A 163 -8.76 -22.67 13.75
N SER A 164 -8.70 -24.00 13.85
CA SER A 164 -9.79 -24.82 14.40
C SER A 164 -9.29 -26.21 14.81
N SER A 165 -10.05 -26.90 15.66
CA SER A 165 -9.88 -28.36 15.83
C SER A 165 -10.57 -29.17 14.72
N ASP A 166 -11.34 -28.53 13.83
CA ASP A 166 -11.85 -29.14 12.60
C ASP A 166 -10.76 -29.07 11.51
N PRO A 167 -10.22 -30.21 11.03
CA PRO A 167 -9.14 -30.24 10.05
C PRO A 167 -9.49 -29.59 8.71
N ARG A 168 -10.77 -29.41 8.40
CA ARG A 168 -11.21 -28.71 7.18
C ARG A 168 -10.98 -27.20 7.25
N PHE A 169 -10.88 -26.66 8.45
CA PHE A 169 -10.70 -25.23 8.71
C PHE A 169 -9.34 -24.90 9.33
N ASP A 170 -8.64 -25.85 9.95
CA ASP A 170 -7.32 -25.58 10.51
C ASP A 170 -6.31 -25.28 9.38
N PHE A 171 -5.61 -24.15 9.50
CA PHE A 171 -4.71 -23.60 8.48
C PHE A 171 -5.37 -23.26 7.13
N ALA A 172 -6.71 -23.29 7.05
CA ALA A 172 -7.40 -22.83 5.85
C ALA A 172 -7.18 -21.32 5.69
N VAL A 173 -6.95 -20.89 4.44
CA VAL A 173 -6.77 -19.49 4.09
C VAL A 173 -7.82 -19.10 3.06
N GLN A 174 -8.49 -17.99 3.31
CA GLN A 174 -9.35 -17.33 2.35
C GLN A 174 -8.80 -15.93 2.05
N VAL A 175 -8.89 -15.49 0.80
CA VAL A 175 -8.49 -14.14 0.40
C VAL A 175 -9.63 -13.40 -0.29
N PHE A 176 -9.61 -12.06 -0.20
CA PHE A 176 -10.32 -11.18 -1.13
C PHE A 176 -9.38 -10.11 -1.65
N LYS A 177 -9.66 -9.65 -2.87
CA LYS A 177 -8.86 -8.62 -3.53
C LYS A 177 -9.36 -7.23 -3.15
N VAL A 178 -8.44 -6.35 -2.80
CA VAL A 178 -8.65 -4.91 -2.82
C VAL A 178 -7.97 -4.36 -4.05
N GLN A 179 -8.77 -3.90 -5.00
CA GLN A 179 -8.33 -3.19 -6.18
C GLN A 179 -8.18 -1.70 -5.85
N ASP A 180 -7.03 -1.34 -5.34
CA ASP A 180 -6.68 0.06 -5.13
C ASP A 180 -6.20 0.67 -6.45
N THR A 181 -6.93 1.68 -6.93
CA THR A 181 -6.64 2.41 -8.17
C THR A 181 -6.23 3.86 -7.89
N ARG A 182 -5.96 4.20 -6.62
CA ARG A 182 -5.37 5.49 -6.28
C ARG A 182 -3.97 5.60 -6.90
N PRO A 183 -3.48 6.83 -7.16
CA PRO A 183 -2.08 7.05 -7.49
C PRO A 183 -1.17 6.37 -6.46
N GLN A 184 -0.08 5.79 -6.94
CA GLN A 184 0.90 5.12 -6.08
C GLN A 184 1.71 6.18 -5.31
N VAL A 185 1.82 6.00 -4.00
CA VAL A 185 2.59 6.91 -3.15
C VAL A 185 4.07 6.80 -3.51
N GLY A 186 4.68 7.96 -3.76
CA GLY A 186 6.04 8.10 -4.25
C GLY A 186 6.15 8.15 -5.77
N GLU A 187 5.06 8.03 -6.52
CA GLU A 187 5.09 8.17 -7.99
C GLU A 187 5.40 9.61 -8.41
N THR A 188 4.77 10.58 -7.76
CA THR A 188 4.96 12.00 -8.08
C THR A 188 5.07 12.83 -6.81
N ALA A 189 5.59 14.05 -6.94
CA ALA A 189 5.66 15.06 -5.89
C ALA A 189 4.28 15.50 -5.36
N ALA A 190 3.19 15.18 -6.07
CA ALA A 190 1.82 15.41 -5.60
C ALA A 190 1.39 14.42 -4.50
N ASP A 191 2.00 13.22 -4.46
CA ASP A 191 1.77 12.20 -3.43
C ASP A 191 3.08 11.49 -3.07
N PRO A 192 4.05 12.20 -2.46
CA PRO A 192 5.38 11.67 -2.19
C PRO A 192 5.39 10.75 -0.97
N ARG A 193 6.43 9.93 -0.84
CA ARG A 193 6.74 9.24 0.42
C ARG A 193 7.24 10.25 1.46
N VAL A 194 6.38 10.60 2.41
CA VAL A 194 6.70 11.63 3.42
C VAL A 194 7.63 11.09 4.50
N ILE A 195 8.82 11.67 4.62
CA ILE A 195 9.79 11.41 5.68
C ILE A 195 9.34 12.14 6.94
N ARG A 196 8.85 11.39 7.94
CA ARG A 196 8.28 11.96 9.17
C ARG A 196 9.28 12.17 10.29
N SER A 197 10.42 11.50 10.24
CA SER A 197 11.45 11.57 11.27
C SER A 197 12.81 11.21 10.69
N LEU A 198 13.87 11.76 11.28
CA LEU A 198 15.25 11.40 10.99
C LEU A 198 15.89 10.74 12.22
N PRO A 199 16.80 9.77 12.05
CA PRO A 199 17.22 9.20 10.77
C PRO A 199 16.09 8.42 10.07
N PHE A 200 16.12 8.43 8.74
CA PHE A 200 15.17 7.74 7.89
C PHE A 200 15.90 6.69 7.05
N LEU A 201 15.25 5.55 6.88
CA LEU A 201 15.70 4.46 6.03
C LEU A 201 14.48 3.83 5.37
N ASP A 202 14.57 3.63 4.06
CA ASP A 202 13.61 2.89 3.27
C ASP A 202 14.35 1.95 2.31
N SER A 203 13.70 0.84 1.97
CA SER A 203 14.13 -0.09 0.95
C SER A 203 12.94 -0.42 0.07
N GLY A 204 13.11 -0.28 -1.25
CA GLY A 204 12.03 -0.50 -2.20
C GLY A 204 12.56 -0.91 -3.56
N THR A 205 11.70 -0.83 -4.58
CA THR A 205 12.06 -1.11 -5.96
C THR A 205 11.50 -0.03 -6.88
N THR A 206 12.29 0.46 -7.84
CA THR A 206 11.81 1.43 -8.83
C THR A 206 11.00 0.75 -9.94
N LEU A 207 10.99 -0.58 -10.03
CA LEU A 207 10.33 -1.35 -11.10
C LEU A 207 8.82 -1.14 -11.22
N GLN A 208 8.16 -0.60 -10.19
CA GLN A 208 6.72 -0.37 -10.16
C GLN A 208 6.34 1.08 -10.45
N PHE A 209 7.31 1.94 -10.72
CA PHE A 209 7.13 3.38 -10.91
C PHE A 209 7.33 3.76 -12.38
N ARG A 210 6.95 4.98 -12.75
CA ARG A 210 7.30 5.57 -14.05
C ARG A 210 8.55 6.45 -13.94
N HIS A 211 9.10 6.78 -15.10
CA HIS A 211 10.05 7.88 -15.26
C HIS A 211 9.24 9.18 -15.39
N ASP A 212 9.19 9.96 -14.32
CA ASP A 212 8.43 11.21 -14.24
C ASP A 212 9.36 12.44 -14.12
N TYR A 213 10.66 12.26 -13.79
CA TYR A 213 11.62 13.35 -13.52
C TYR A 213 12.89 13.24 -14.35
N ALA A 214 13.27 14.33 -15.02
CA ALA A 214 14.53 14.41 -15.75
C ALA A 214 15.71 14.57 -14.77
N THR A 215 16.59 13.57 -14.73
CA THR A 215 17.81 13.58 -13.93
C THR A 215 19.03 14.02 -14.72
N SER A 216 19.00 13.94 -16.05
CA SER A 216 20.05 14.38 -16.97
C SER A 216 19.42 15.05 -18.21
N PRO A 217 18.96 16.31 -18.09
CA PRO A 217 18.23 16.98 -19.18
C PRO A 217 19.01 16.99 -20.50
N GLY A 218 18.36 16.52 -21.57
CA GLY A 218 18.96 16.41 -22.91
C GLY A 218 19.68 15.08 -23.18
N ASN A 219 19.82 14.21 -22.19
CA ASN A 219 20.29 12.84 -22.38
C ASN A 219 19.13 11.91 -22.76
N PRO A 220 19.11 11.32 -23.96
CA PRO A 220 18.02 10.43 -24.39
C PRO A 220 17.99 9.08 -23.64
N LEU A 221 19.02 8.77 -22.84
CA LEU A 221 19.07 7.55 -22.03
C LEU A 221 18.47 7.75 -20.63
N ASP A 222 18.17 8.99 -20.24
CA ASP A 222 17.45 9.33 -19.00
C ASP A 222 16.00 8.85 -19.10
N THR A 223 15.80 7.59 -18.70
CA THR A 223 14.55 6.84 -18.88
C THR A 223 14.26 5.93 -17.69
N SER A 224 15.01 6.11 -16.60
CA SER A 224 14.88 5.30 -15.40
C SER A 224 13.61 5.65 -14.63
N PRO A 225 12.86 4.66 -14.12
CA PRO A 225 11.78 4.91 -13.18
C PRO A 225 12.26 5.53 -11.87
N ASP A 226 11.37 6.31 -11.24
CA ASP A 226 11.72 7.20 -10.13
C ASP A 226 10.82 6.97 -8.91
N VAL A 227 11.37 7.17 -7.70
CA VAL A 227 10.56 7.27 -6.46
C VAL A 227 10.81 8.59 -5.77
N VAL A 228 9.74 9.30 -5.45
CA VAL A 228 9.77 10.61 -4.80
C VAL A 228 9.50 10.52 -3.31
N TYR A 229 10.38 11.18 -2.54
CA TYR A 229 10.23 11.40 -1.11
C TYR A 229 10.09 12.89 -0.83
N ALA A 230 9.47 13.24 0.29
CA ALA A 230 9.37 14.62 0.75
C ALA A 230 9.77 14.76 2.22
N LEU A 231 10.48 15.84 2.55
CA LEU A 231 10.87 16.21 3.90
C LEU A 231 10.62 17.71 4.11
N THR A 232 9.96 18.05 5.22
CA THR A 232 9.84 19.43 5.69
C THR A 232 10.57 19.53 7.03
N PRO A 233 11.79 20.10 7.09
CA PRO A 233 12.54 20.21 8.33
C PRO A 233 11.79 21.05 9.38
N ALA A 234 11.74 20.55 10.61
CA ALA A 234 11.18 21.30 11.76
C ALA A 234 12.15 22.36 12.32
N GLN A 235 13.40 22.35 11.84
CA GLN A 235 14.45 23.32 12.13
C GLN A 235 15.46 23.32 10.97
N SER A 236 16.19 24.43 10.78
CA SER A 236 17.28 24.44 9.80
C SER A 236 18.33 23.40 10.18
N MET A 237 18.81 22.64 9.21
CA MET A 237 19.64 21.46 9.46
C MET A 237 20.59 21.17 8.30
N SER A 238 21.76 20.60 8.62
CA SER A 238 22.62 19.98 7.62
C SER A 238 22.28 18.50 7.49
N LEU A 239 22.01 18.05 6.28
CA LEU A 239 21.49 16.73 5.95
C LEU A 239 22.47 15.95 5.07
N SER A 240 22.40 14.62 5.14
CA SER A 240 22.99 13.69 4.18
C SER A 240 21.93 12.71 3.73
N ALA A 241 21.64 12.68 2.42
CA ALA A 241 20.78 11.70 1.78
C ALA A 241 21.64 10.78 0.91
N SER A 242 21.37 9.48 0.95
CA SER A 242 22.24 8.46 0.34
C SER A 242 21.44 7.27 -0.17
N THR A 243 21.80 6.77 -1.35
CA THR A 243 21.22 5.55 -1.94
C THR A 243 22.13 4.33 -1.81
N CYS A 244 23.13 4.41 -0.94
CA CYS A 244 24.21 3.44 -0.86
C CYS A 244 23.73 2.11 -0.26
N GLY A 245 24.01 1.01 -0.95
CA GLY A 245 23.39 -0.30 -0.71
C GLY A 245 22.34 -0.71 -1.75
N SER A 246 22.02 0.17 -2.71
CA SER A 246 21.17 -0.16 -3.86
C SER A 246 21.81 -1.17 -4.81
N SER A 247 20.96 -1.88 -5.56
CA SER A 247 21.38 -2.97 -6.47
C SER A 247 21.73 -2.52 -7.89
N TYR A 248 21.66 -1.22 -8.18
CA TYR A 248 21.85 -0.64 -9.49
C TYR A 248 22.47 0.76 -9.40
N ASP A 249 22.92 1.29 -10.53
CA ASP A 249 23.49 2.63 -10.68
C ASP A 249 22.43 3.72 -10.46
N THR A 250 22.42 4.30 -9.26
CA THR A 250 21.40 5.27 -8.87
C THR A 250 21.75 6.67 -9.36
N VAL A 251 20.71 7.50 -9.50
CA VAL A 251 20.84 8.96 -9.50
C VAL A 251 19.96 9.47 -8.37
N LEU A 252 20.48 10.37 -7.55
CA LEU A 252 19.73 11.04 -6.49
C LEU A 252 19.58 12.51 -6.86
N LEU A 253 18.34 12.99 -6.93
CA LEU A 253 18.03 14.39 -7.17
C LEU A 253 17.36 15.00 -5.94
N LEU A 254 17.74 16.23 -5.61
CA LEU A 254 17.15 17.06 -4.56
C LEU A 254 16.63 18.34 -5.19
N GLY A 255 15.38 18.68 -4.92
CA GLY A 255 14.78 19.90 -5.43
C GLY A 255 13.61 20.42 -4.61
N LEU A 256 12.93 21.41 -5.17
CA LEU A 256 11.77 22.08 -4.59
C LEU A 256 10.57 22.00 -5.54
N GLY A 257 9.39 22.34 -5.03
CA GLY A 257 8.19 22.55 -5.84
C GLY A 257 7.77 21.30 -6.61
N ASP A 258 7.66 21.45 -7.93
CA ASP A 258 7.27 20.38 -8.86
C ASP A 258 8.45 19.54 -9.36
N LEU A 259 9.68 19.80 -8.87
CA LEU A 259 10.92 19.18 -9.36
C LEU A 259 11.19 19.45 -10.85
N ALA A 260 10.70 20.58 -11.39
CA ALA A 260 11.18 21.05 -12.68
C ALA A 260 12.71 21.24 -12.66
N PRO A 261 13.42 21.10 -13.79
CA PRO A 261 14.88 21.20 -13.83
C PRO A 261 15.45 22.47 -13.18
N GLU A 262 14.77 23.62 -13.34
CA GLU A 262 15.12 24.90 -12.74
C GLU A 262 14.95 24.95 -11.20
N HIS A 263 14.21 24.02 -10.62
CA HIS A 263 14.01 23.86 -9.17
C HIS A 263 14.92 22.77 -8.56
N THR A 264 15.83 22.20 -9.35
CA THR A 264 16.83 21.25 -8.86
C THR A 264 17.92 21.98 -8.07
N LEU A 265 18.13 21.56 -6.82
CA LEU A 265 19.15 22.10 -5.92
C LEU A 265 20.46 21.32 -6.01
N ALA A 266 20.35 19.99 -6.12
CA ALA A 266 21.48 19.10 -6.26
C ALA A 266 21.06 17.85 -7.03
N ASN A 267 22.00 17.28 -7.75
CA ASN A 267 21.86 16.03 -8.47
C ASN A 267 23.20 15.31 -8.37
N ASP A 268 23.16 14.04 -8.02
CA ASP A 268 24.36 13.23 -7.89
C ASP A 268 24.15 11.85 -8.53
N ASP A 269 25.06 11.49 -9.42
CA ASP A 269 25.24 10.18 -10.02
C ASP A 269 26.65 9.61 -9.69
N ASP A 270 27.42 10.29 -8.81
CA ASP A 270 28.82 9.94 -8.56
C ASP A 270 28.98 8.83 -7.50
N PRO A 271 29.77 7.80 -7.81
CA PRO A 271 29.98 6.59 -7.00
C PRO A 271 30.60 6.72 -5.60
N SER A 272 30.95 7.90 -5.11
CA SER A 272 31.83 8.05 -3.93
C SER A 272 31.14 8.00 -2.55
N CYS A 273 30.25 7.01 -2.32
CA CYS A 273 29.99 6.51 -0.96
C CYS A 273 31.13 5.62 -0.47
N GLY A 274 32.26 6.21 -0.10
CA GLY A 274 33.27 5.61 0.79
C GLY A 274 33.77 4.19 0.47
N SER A 275 34.81 4.08 -0.36
CA SER A 275 35.94 3.12 -0.25
C SER A 275 35.72 1.59 -0.08
N SER A 276 34.52 1.01 -0.27
CA SER A 276 34.36 -0.46 -0.29
C SER A 276 33.72 -0.98 -1.60
N PRO A 277 34.39 -1.89 -2.33
CA PRO A 277 33.90 -2.43 -3.60
C PRO A 277 32.55 -3.17 -3.54
N PRO A 278 31.72 -3.03 -4.59
CA PRO A 278 31.89 -2.07 -5.66
C PRO A 278 31.47 -0.68 -5.15
N ALA A 279 32.45 0.20 -4.94
CA ALA A 279 32.27 1.61 -4.66
C ALA A 279 31.95 2.32 -5.97
N SER A 280 30.98 1.81 -6.71
CA SER A 280 30.64 2.30 -8.04
C SER A 280 29.24 1.90 -8.39
N SER A 281 28.26 2.76 -8.05
CA SER A 281 26.88 2.84 -8.58
C SER A 281 25.87 3.39 -7.55
N CYS A 282 26.26 4.36 -6.73
CA CYS A 282 25.39 4.89 -5.68
C CYS A 282 25.61 6.39 -5.51
N SER A 283 24.59 7.11 -5.06
CA SER A 283 24.55 8.58 -5.01
C SER A 283 24.42 9.09 -3.58
N ARG A 284 24.96 10.27 -3.31
CA ARG A 284 24.85 10.97 -2.03
C ARG A 284 24.77 12.48 -2.22
N ILE A 285 23.80 13.09 -1.54
CA ILE A 285 23.66 14.55 -1.45
C ILE A 285 23.83 15.00 -0.01
N ASP A 286 24.77 15.91 0.20
CA ASP A 286 24.97 16.63 1.46
C ASP A 286 24.52 18.08 1.27
N GLN A 287 23.44 18.49 1.96
CA GLN A 287 22.81 19.81 1.75
C GLN A 287 22.36 20.44 3.07
N ASP A 288 22.46 21.76 3.17
CA ASP A 288 21.82 22.53 4.23
C ASP A 288 20.38 22.88 3.83
N LEU A 289 19.43 22.57 4.72
CA LEU A 289 18.00 22.74 4.51
C LEU A 289 17.44 23.76 5.51
N ASP A 290 16.53 24.60 5.04
CA ASP A 290 15.83 25.59 5.86
C ASP A 290 14.59 25.02 6.55
N ILE A 291 14.29 25.55 7.74
CA ILE A 291 13.07 25.24 8.48
C ILE A 291 11.82 25.54 7.64
N GLY A 292 10.85 24.62 7.67
CA GLY A 292 9.51 24.83 7.10
C GLY A 292 9.44 24.80 5.57
N VAL A 293 10.57 24.64 4.88
CA VAL A 293 10.62 24.44 3.42
C VAL A 293 10.48 22.95 3.12
N THR A 294 9.58 22.60 2.19
CA THR A 294 9.44 21.20 1.73
C THR A 294 10.42 20.92 0.62
N TYR A 295 11.33 19.98 0.87
CA TYR A 295 12.29 19.46 -0.08
C TYR A 295 11.84 18.10 -0.59
N TYR A 296 12.15 17.83 -1.85
CA TYR A 296 11.83 16.56 -2.49
C TYR A 296 13.11 15.85 -2.91
N PHE A 297 13.17 14.55 -2.64
CA PHE A 297 14.25 13.67 -3.07
C PHE A 297 13.71 12.69 -4.10
N VAL A 298 14.41 12.50 -5.21
CA VAL A 298 14.07 11.54 -6.24
C VAL A 298 15.16 10.49 -6.32
N VAL A 299 14.80 9.24 -6.04
CA VAL A 299 15.65 8.08 -6.27
C VAL A 299 15.34 7.56 -7.67
N SER A 300 16.30 7.71 -8.59
CA SER A 300 16.22 7.23 -9.97
C SER A 300 17.47 6.40 -10.30
N GLY A 301 17.78 6.20 -11.57
CA GLY A 301 18.96 5.47 -12.04
C GLY A 301 19.62 6.05 -13.27
N PHE A 302 20.90 5.74 -13.44
CA PHE A 302 21.70 6.21 -14.56
C PHE A 302 21.36 5.45 -15.84
N ASN A 303 21.07 6.17 -16.93
CA ASN A 303 20.88 5.61 -18.27
C ASN A 303 19.90 4.42 -18.37
N GLY A 304 18.78 4.46 -17.64
CA GLY A 304 17.75 3.41 -17.65
C GLY A 304 17.95 2.30 -16.60
N ALA A 305 18.98 2.40 -15.76
CA ALA A 305 19.19 1.53 -14.62
C ALA A 305 18.01 1.61 -13.62
N ARG A 306 17.60 0.45 -13.10
CA ARG A 306 16.45 0.32 -12.20
C ARG A 306 16.54 -0.99 -11.43
N GLY A 307 15.87 -1.06 -10.29
CA GLY A 307 15.89 -2.25 -9.45
C GLY A 307 15.58 -1.92 -8.01
N ASP A 308 16.09 -2.77 -7.12
CA ASP A 308 15.91 -2.60 -5.70
C ASP A 308 16.89 -1.54 -5.18
N TYR A 309 16.39 -0.61 -4.38
CA TYR A 309 17.17 0.49 -3.81
C TYR A 309 17.10 0.48 -2.29
N VAL A 310 18.11 1.10 -1.69
CA VAL A 310 18.12 1.55 -0.30
C VAL A 310 18.18 3.05 -0.35
N PHE A 311 17.35 3.74 0.43
CA PHE A 311 17.39 5.20 0.56
C PHE A 311 17.47 5.58 2.04
N SER A 312 18.47 6.36 2.40
CA SER A 312 18.72 6.80 3.76
C SER A 312 18.85 8.30 3.82
N VAL A 313 18.32 8.88 4.89
CA VAL A 313 18.44 10.30 5.17
C VAL A 313 18.81 10.48 6.62
N VAL A 314 19.94 11.13 6.87
CA VAL A 314 20.45 11.38 8.22
C VAL A 314 20.74 12.85 8.41
N CYS A 315 20.50 13.31 9.64
CA CYS A 315 20.91 14.66 10.01
C CYS A 315 22.38 14.67 10.44
N ARG A 316 23.18 15.56 9.84
CA ARG A 316 24.58 15.78 10.19
C ARG A 316 24.76 16.81 11.31
N SER A 317 23.84 17.78 11.45
CA SER A 317 23.93 18.82 12.49
C SER A 317 22.55 19.31 12.94
N CYS A 318 21.70 18.39 13.42
CA CYS A 318 20.45 18.77 14.05
C CYS A 318 20.73 19.10 15.50
N ASP A 319 20.32 20.28 15.95
CA ASP A 319 20.34 20.61 17.37
C ASP A 319 19.47 19.58 18.11
N SER A 320 20.07 18.80 19.01
CA SER A 320 19.40 17.70 19.73
C SER A 320 18.49 18.20 20.86
N SER A 321 18.13 19.48 20.86
CA SER A 321 17.43 20.16 21.94
C SER A 321 15.90 19.92 21.95
N GLY A 322 15.35 19.18 20.99
CA GLY A 322 13.93 18.83 20.92
C GLY A 322 13.50 17.52 21.60
N ALA A 323 14.44 16.73 22.15
CA ALA A 323 14.15 15.38 22.65
C ALA A 323 14.59 15.14 24.11
N VAL A 324 14.32 16.06 25.05
CA VAL A 324 14.35 15.73 26.49
C VAL A 324 13.28 16.51 27.24
N GLY A 325 12.18 15.83 27.59
CA GLY A 325 11.12 16.39 28.40
C GLY A 325 10.25 15.30 29.03
N GLY A 326 10.84 14.45 29.88
CA GLY A 326 10.05 13.62 30.78
C GLY A 326 10.55 12.19 31.03
N ALA A 327 11.75 12.02 31.57
CA ALA A 327 12.08 10.84 32.37
C ALA A 327 12.81 11.30 33.63
N ALA A 328 12.04 11.60 34.68
CA ALA A 328 12.56 11.85 36.00
C ALA A 328 13.18 10.55 36.54
N ALA A 329 14.50 10.51 36.67
CA ALA A 329 15.19 9.48 37.42
C ALA A 329 14.87 9.66 38.92
N VAL A 330 14.12 8.73 39.50
CA VAL A 330 14.04 8.57 40.95
C VAL A 330 15.32 7.86 41.38
N ALA A 331 16.30 8.62 41.87
CA ALA A 331 17.45 8.08 42.58
C ALA A 331 17.01 7.71 44.01
N SER A 332 17.28 6.47 44.38
CA SER A 332 17.12 5.94 45.73
C SER A 332 18.31 6.35 46.59
N SER A 333 18.01 6.86 47.78
CA SER A 333 18.90 6.89 48.95
C SER A 333 18.06 6.65 50.20
#